data_AF-A0A5C4LMV0-F1
#
_entry.id   AF-A0A5C4LMV0-F1
#
_cell.length_a   1.000
_cell.length_b   1.000
_cell.length_c   1.000
_cell.angle_alpha   90.00
_cell.angle_beta   90.00
_cell.angle_gamma   90.00
#
_symmetry.space_group_name_H-M   'P 1'
#
loop_
_entity.id
_entity.type
_entity.pdbx_description
1 polymer ?
#
loop_
_entity_poly.entity_id
_entity_poly.type
_entity_poly.pdbx_seq_one_letter_code
_entity_poly.pdbx_strand_id
1 'polypeptide(L)'
;MSRDGHIDLDLDGATRRFRLAIGDLEALQEATGAGPADLLHRFHAGRRYRFQDVRDVLRLGLIGGGSPVPQAHAIARRLDGMPCIPLIAKAALVLAAGLEGAEDERVGRPAAAAGPEGRIAFAAFYGAAAAMGLPAADLRAMSLWQLAAYIDGFNRARDADAADAPTPQEEDALWAWLQGLPHQSVPDDGSPA
;
A
#
# COMPACT_ATOMS: atom_id res chain seq x y z
N MET A 1 0.37 1.72 -12.76
CA MET A 1 -0.45 2.40 -11.71
C MET A 1 0.02 3.82 -11.56
N SER A 2 -0.79 4.72 -11.00
CA SER A 2 -0.39 6.12 -10.79
C SER A 2 0.31 6.31 -9.43
N ARG A 3 1.12 7.36 -9.28
CA ARG A 3 1.86 7.72 -8.05
C ARG A 3 0.97 7.88 -6.81
N ASP A 4 -0.25 8.36 -7.01
CA ASP A 4 -1.28 8.49 -5.97
C ASP A 4 -2.03 7.17 -5.67
N GLY A 5 -1.60 6.05 -6.28
CA GLY A 5 -2.14 4.71 -6.06
C GLY A 5 -3.48 4.42 -6.74
N HIS A 6 -3.91 5.24 -7.71
CA HIS A 6 -5.15 4.95 -8.45
C HIS A 6 -4.95 3.98 -9.61
N ILE A 7 -6.04 3.28 -9.94
CA ILE A 7 -6.19 2.43 -11.10
C ILE A 7 -7.60 2.60 -11.69
N ASP A 8 -7.69 2.62 -13.03
CA ASP A 8 -8.96 2.67 -13.74
C ASP A 8 -9.30 1.25 -14.22
N LEU A 9 -10.48 0.74 -13.84
CA LEU A 9 -10.94 -0.61 -14.19
C LEU A 9 -12.38 -0.56 -14.68
N ASP A 10 -12.72 -1.44 -15.64
CA ASP A 10 -14.12 -1.62 -16.03
C ASP A 10 -14.90 -2.34 -14.94
N LEU A 11 -16.01 -1.76 -14.53
CA LEU A 11 -16.96 -2.36 -13.60
C LEU A 11 -18.37 -1.95 -14.02
N ASP A 12 -19.19 -2.96 -14.31
CA ASP A 12 -20.60 -2.78 -14.68
C ASP A 12 -20.76 -1.94 -15.96
N GLY A 13 -19.98 -2.27 -17.01
CA GLY A 13 -20.04 -1.60 -18.30
C GLY A 13 -19.52 -0.16 -18.32
N ALA A 14 -18.93 0.31 -17.22
CA ALA A 14 -18.31 1.63 -17.13
C ALA A 14 -16.88 1.53 -16.61
N THR A 15 -15.97 2.31 -17.18
CA THR A 15 -14.64 2.52 -16.61
C THR A 15 -14.78 3.36 -15.35
N ARG A 16 -14.22 2.86 -14.24
CA ARG A 16 -14.28 3.52 -12.93
C ARG A 16 -12.89 3.65 -12.35
N ARG A 17 -12.65 4.78 -11.70
CA ARG A 17 -11.44 5.01 -10.92
C ARG A 17 -11.56 4.39 -9.54
N PHE A 18 -10.50 3.68 -9.15
CA PHE A 18 -10.34 3.13 -7.82
C PHE A 18 -9.05 3.66 -7.20
N ARG A 19 -9.09 4.01 -5.93
CA ARG A 19 -7.92 4.42 -5.15
C ARG A 19 -8.16 4.10 -3.68
N LEU A 20 -7.14 3.61 -2.99
CA LEU A 20 -7.16 3.40 -1.54
C LEU A 20 -6.08 4.28 -0.90
N ALA A 21 -6.49 5.42 -0.35
CA ALA A 21 -5.60 6.26 0.46
C ALA A 21 -5.37 5.63 1.84
N ILE A 22 -4.46 6.18 2.63
CA ILE A 22 -4.16 5.70 3.99
C ILE A 22 -5.42 5.63 4.85
N GLY A 23 -6.29 6.64 4.78
CA GLY A 23 -7.55 6.65 5.51
C GLY A 23 -8.53 5.55 5.05
N ASP A 24 -8.50 5.17 3.77
CA ASP A 24 -9.34 4.11 3.21
C ASP A 24 -8.82 2.72 3.61
N LEU A 25 -7.49 2.55 3.63
CA LEU A 25 -6.85 1.32 4.11
C LEU A 25 -7.12 1.09 5.61
N GLU A 26 -7.14 2.15 6.40
CA GLU A 26 -7.52 2.09 7.82
C GLU A 26 -8.99 1.69 7.98
N ALA A 27 -9.90 2.36 7.26
CA ALA A 27 -11.32 2.03 7.28
C ALA A 27 -11.59 0.60 6.79
N LEU A 28 -10.83 0.12 5.80
CA LEU A 28 -10.92 -1.26 5.31
C LEU A 28 -10.48 -2.27 6.37
N GLN A 29 -9.37 -2.01 7.06
CA GLN A 29 -8.89 -2.88 8.14
C GLN A 29 -9.88 -2.92 9.31
N GLU A 30 -10.51 -1.80 9.65
CA GLU A 30 -11.55 -1.73 10.67
C GLU A 30 -12.79 -2.54 10.24
N ALA A 31 -13.25 -2.36 9.01
CA ALA A 31 -14.46 -3.02 8.49
C ALA A 31 -14.29 -4.54 8.37
N THR A 32 -13.11 -5.01 7.97
CA THR A 32 -12.86 -6.44 7.70
C THR A 32 -12.25 -7.19 8.88
N GLY A 33 -11.56 -6.48 9.78
CA GLY A 33 -10.72 -7.07 10.82
C GLY A 33 -9.36 -7.57 10.33
N ALA A 34 -9.14 -7.63 9.01
CA ALA A 34 -7.92 -8.15 8.39
C ALA A 34 -7.04 -7.01 7.85
N GLY A 35 -5.73 -7.23 7.80
CA GLY A 35 -4.81 -6.29 7.19
C GLY A 35 -4.95 -6.23 5.66
N PRO A 36 -4.74 -5.08 5.01
CA PRO A 36 -4.89 -4.98 3.55
C PRO A 36 -3.96 -5.92 2.76
N ALA A 37 -2.74 -6.17 3.23
CA ALA A 37 -1.80 -7.10 2.60
C ALA A 37 -2.27 -8.57 2.71
N ASP A 38 -2.87 -8.93 3.83
CA ASP A 38 -3.46 -10.25 4.04
C ASP A 38 -4.72 -10.44 3.18
N LEU A 39 -5.57 -9.41 3.05
CA LEU A 39 -6.68 -9.42 2.08
C LEU A 39 -6.18 -9.63 0.65
N LEU A 40 -5.11 -8.93 0.25
CA LEU A 40 -4.50 -9.08 -1.08
C LEU A 40 -4.06 -10.52 -1.29
N HIS A 41 -3.36 -11.11 -0.32
CA HIS A 41 -2.92 -12.49 -0.38
C HIS A 41 -4.09 -13.47 -0.48
N ARG A 42 -5.14 -13.30 0.35
CA ARG A 42 -6.35 -14.14 0.33
C ARG A 42 -7.07 -14.08 -1.02
N PHE A 43 -7.18 -12.89 -1.61
CA PHE A 43 -7.82 -12.71 -2.93
C PHE A 43 -6.97 -13.30 -4.05
N HIS A 44 -5.66 -13.04 -4.05
CA HIS A 44 -4.74 -13.62 -5.03
C HIS A 44 -4.72 -15.15 -4.97
N ALA A 45 -4.72 -15.73 -3.77
CA ALA A 45 -4.77 -17.18 -3.58
C ALA A 45 -6.15 -17.79 -3.86
N GLY A 46 -7.20 -16.96 -3.96
CA GLY A 46 -8.58 -17.41 -4.14
C GLY A 46 -9.10 -18.28 -2.99
N ARG A 47 -8.59 -18.11 -1.77
CA ARG A 47 -8.91 -18.95 -0.61
C ARG A 47 -9.14 -18.11 0.65
N ARG A 48 -10.00 -18.61 1.55
CA ARG A 48 -10.27 -18.01 2.89
C ARG A 48 -10.66 -16.52 2.86
N TYR A 49 -11.31 -16.08 1.79
CA TYR A 49 -11.91 -14.75 1.68
C TYR A 49 -13.42 -14.79 1.94
N ARG A 50 -14.00 -13.68 2.42
CA ARG A 50 -15.45 -13.49 2.41
C ARG A 50 -15.79 -12.56 1.24
N PHE A 51 -16.91 -12.81 0.55
CA PHE A 51 -17.35 -11.92 -0.52
C PHE A 51 -17.66 -10.50 -0.01
N GLN A 52 -18.03 -10.38 1.26
CA GLN A 52 -18.15 -9.08 1.93
C GLN A 52 -16.84 -8.28 1.87
N ASP A 53 -15.68 -8.92 2.07
CA ASP A 53 -14.38 -8.24 2.01
C ASP A 53 -14.12 -7.70 0.58
N VAL A 54 -14.51 -8.46 -0.46
CA VAL A 54 -14.44 -8.02 -1.87
C VAL A 54 -15.32 -6.80 -2.10
N ARG A 55 -16.56 -6.80 -1.57
CA ARG A 55 -17.48 -5.66 -1.66
C ARG A 55 -16.92 -4.43 -0.97
N ASP A 56 -16.32 -4.57 0.21
CA ASP A 56 -15.75 -3.46 0.96
C ASP A 56 -14.53 -2.85 0.28
N VAL A 57 -13.63 -3.68 -0.27
CA VAL A 57 -12.48 -3.19 -1.05
C VAL A 57 -12.92 -2.39 -2.26
N LEU A 58 -13.83 -2.92 -3.07
CA LEU A 58 -14.30 -2.22 -4.28
C LEU A 58 -15.08 -0.95 -3.93
N ARG A 59 -15.89 -0.98 -2.87
CA ARG A 59 -16.66 0.19 -2.41
C ARG A 59 -15.75 1.31 -1.92
N LEU A 60 -14.80 1.00 -1.03
CA LEU A 60 -13.85 1.99 -0.51
C LEU A 60 -12.94 2.50 -1.63
N GLY A 61 -12.49 1.61 -2.52
CA GLY A 61 -11.74 1.98 -3.71
C GLY A 61 -12.47 2.98 -4.60
N LEU A 62 -13.77 2.80 -4.83
CA LEU A 62 -14.59 3.76 -5.59
C LEU A 62 -14.68 5.13 -4.90
N ILE A 63 -14.87 5.14 -3.57
CA ILE A 63 -14.95 6.38 -2.78
C ILE A 63 -13.62 7.13 -2.84
N GLY A 64 -12.50 6.44 -2.57
CA GLY A 64 -11.16 7.03 -2.68
C GLY A 64 -10.80 7.45 -4.10
N GLY A 65 -11.38 6.79 -5.10
CA GLY A 65 -11.29 7.16 -6.52
C GLY A 65 -12.16 8.35 -6.94
N GLY A 66 -12.95 8.92 -6.01
CA GLY A 66 -13.77 10.12 -6.22
C GLY A 66 -15.26 9.86 -6.49
N SER A 67 -15.72 8.61 -6.44
CA SER A 67 -17.15 8.32 -6.57
C SER A 67 -17.93 8.82 -5.34
N PRO A 68 -19.08 9.49 -5.50
CA PRO A 68 -19.93 9.85 -4.37
C PRO A 68 -20.32 8.64 -3.53
N VAL A 69 -20.31 8.80 -2.20
CA VAL A 69 -20.60 7.72 -1.24
C VAL A 69 -21.91 6.97 -1.55
N PRO A 70 -23.05 7.64 -1.80
CA PRO A 70 -24.30 6.93 -2.15
C PRO A 70 -24.18 6.08 -3.41
N GLN A 71 -23.43 6.56 -4.41
CA GLN A 71 -23.21 5.85 -5.67
C GLN A 71 -22.33 4.62 -5.46
N ALA A 72 -21.23 4.75 -4.71
CA ALA A 72 -20.36 3.62 -4.38
C ALA A 72 -21.12 2.51 -3.62
N HIS A 73 -21.98 2.88 -2.66
CA HIS A 73 -22.85 1.92 -1.98
C HIS A 73 -23.87 1.27 -2.92
N ALA A 74 -24.46 2.02 -3.85
CA ALA A 74 -25.38 1.46 -4.83
C ALA A 74 -24.71 0.46 -5.78
N ILE A 75 -23.49 0.74 -6.21
CA ILE A 75 -22.68 -0.19 -7.02
C ILE A 75 -22.33 -1.44 -6.19
N ALA A 76 -21.87 -1.27 -4.96
CA ALA A 76 -21.47 -2.38 -4.08
C ALA A 76 -22.61 -3.39 -3.84
N ARG A 77 -23.86 -2.92 -3.69
CA ARG A 77 -25.04 -3.78 -3.53
C ARG A 77 -25.36 -4.64 -4.76
N ARG A 78 -24.91 -4.23 -5.94
CA ARG A 78 -25.17 -4.95 -7.19
C ARG A 78 -24.13 -6.03 -7.50
N LEU A 79 -23.01 -6.02 -6.78
CA LEU A 79 -21.90 -6.96 -6.99
C LEU A 79 -22.29 -8.41 -6.72
N ASP A 80 -23.22 -8.67 -5.79
CA ASP A 80 -23.69 -10.03 -5.47
C ASP A 80 -24.34 -10.73 -6.68
N GLY A 81 -24.81 -9.97 -7.67
CA GLY A 81 -25.39 -10.50 -8.92
C GLY A 81 -24.38 -10.65 -10.07
N MET A 82 -23.10 -10.35 -9.85
CA MET A 82 -22.07 -10.35 -10.90
C MET A 82 -21.12 -11.56 -10.78
N PRO A 83 -20.39 -11.92 -11.86
CA PRO A 83 -19.41 -13.01 -11.80
C PRO A 83 -18.35 -12.80 -10.72
N CYS A 84 -18.23 -13.76 -9.80
CA CYS A 84 -17.40 -13.65 -8.60
C CYS A 84 -15.89 -13.52 -8.91
N ILE A 85 -15.35 -14.36 -9.81
CA ILE A 85 -13.92 -14.40 -10.10
C ILE A 85 -13.39 -13.07 -10.66
N PRO A 86 -14.05 -12.42 -11.65
CA PRO A 86 -13.66 -11.08 -12.10
C PRO A 86 -13.69 -10.02 -10.99
N LEU A 87 -14.62 -10.11 -10.04
CA LEU A 87 -14.68 -9.15 -8.94
C LEU A 87 -13.54 -9.33 -7.95
N ILE A 88 -13.17 -10.58 -7.63
CA ILE A 88 -12.01 -10.88 -6.78
C ILE A 88 -10.73 -10.36 -7.44
N ALA A 89 -10.54 -10.61 -8.73
CA ALA A 89 -9.39 -10.12 -9.48
C ALA A 89 -9.29 -8.59 -9.45
N LYS A 90 -10.42 -7.89 -9.63
CA LYS A 90 -10.47 -6.42 -9.52
C LYS A 90 -10.14 -5.95 -8.11
N ALA A 91 -10.68 -6.59 -7.07
CA ALA A 91 -10.38 -6.23 -5.70
C ALA A 91 -8.90 -6.44 -5.35
N ALA A 92 -8.28 -7.53 -5.83
CA ALA A 92 -6.84 -7.76 -5.70
C ALA A 92 -6.02 -6.66 -6.38
N LEU A 93 -6.38 -6.26 -7.61
CA LEU A 93 -5.70 -5.18 -8.32
C LEU A 93 -5.83 -3.83 -7.59
N VAL A 94 -7.00 -3.53 -7.03
CA VAL A 94 -7.22 -2.30 -6.25
C VAL A 94 -6.38 -2.29 -4.97
N LEU A 95 -6.26 -3.44 -4.28
CA LEU A 95 -5.38 -3.57 -3.11
C LEU A 95 -3.91 -3.43 -3.47
N ALA A 96 -3.46 -4.09 -4.54
CA ALA A 96 -2.09 -3.94 -5.03
C ALA A 96 -1.80 -2.48 -5.37
N ALA A 97 -2.75 -1.75 -5.99
CA ALA A 97 -2.62 -0.31 -6.26
C ALA A 97 -2.44 0.55 -5.01
N GLY A 98 -3.20 0.26 -3.94
CA GLY A 98 -3.05 0.96 -2.67
C GLY A 98 -1.74 0.64 -1.93
N LEU A 99 -1.21 -0.58 -2.09
CA LEU A 99 -0.06 -1.09 -1.34
C LEU A 99 1.29 -0.93 -2.03
N GLU A 100 1.33 -1.04 -3.35
CA GLU A 100 2.56 -1.15 -4.14
C GLU A 100 2.82 0.06 -5.03
N GLY A 101 1.84 0.96 -5.22
CA GLY A 101 2.06 2.24 -5.93
C GLY A 101 2.55 2.07 -7.37
N ALA A 102 3.33 3.02 -7.87
CA ALA A 102 3.94 2.97 -9.20
C ALA A 102 5.39 2.47 -9.09
N GLU A 103 5.76 1.49 -9.91
CA GLU A 103 7.07 0.81 -9.88
C GLU A 103 8.27 1.74 -10.21
N ASP A 104 8.03 2.90 -10.82
CA ASP A 104 9.06 3.72 -11.46
C ASP A 104 9.91 4.59 -10.50
N GLU A 105 9.77 4.48 -9.18
CA GLU A 105 10.56 5.27 -8.23
C GLU A 105 10.88 4.49 -6.95
N ARG A 106 12.16 4.14 -6.75
CA ARG A 106 12.65 3.50 -5.51
C ARG A 106 12.68 4.53 -4.38
N VAL A 107 11.52 4.82 -3.80
CA VAL A 107 11.45 5.41 -2.47
C VAL A 107 11.40 4.24 -1.47
N GLY A 108 12.30 4.23 -0.48
CA GLY A 108 12.35 3.18 0.52
C GLY A 108 10.96 2.87 1.06
N ARG A 109 10.53 1.60 0.95
CA ARG A 109 9.20 1.20 1.42
C ARG A 109 9.07 1.65 2.87
N PRO A 110 8.07 2.46 3.24
CA PRO A 110 7.88 2.78 4.63
C PRO A 110 7.65 1.44 5.33
N ALA A 111 8.53 1.11 6.28
CA ALA A 111 8.41 -0.09 7.08
C ALA A 111 7.19 0.08 7.99
N ALA A 112 6.00 -0.05 7.41
CA ALA A 112 4.80 -0.34 8.14
C ALA A 112 5.03 -1.75 8.70
N ALA A 113 5.45 -1.84 9.96
CA ALA A 113 5.57 -3.11 10.63
C ALA A 113 4.21 -3.81 10.55
N ALA A 114 4.09 -4.79 9.65
CA ALA A 114 2.89 -5.57 9.51
C ALA A 114 2.74 -6.41 10.79
N GLY A 115 1.72 -6.10 11.58
CA GLY A 115 1.34 -6.88 12.75
C GLY A 115 0.72 -8.23 12.37
N PRO A 116 0.27 -9.01 13.37
CA PRO A 116 -0.47 -10.26 13.13
C PRO A 116 -1.60 -10.05 12.11
N GLU A 117 -1.77 -11.01 11.20
CA GLU A 117 -2.76 -10.95 10.10
C GLU A 117 -2.55 -9.78 9.12
N GLY A 118 -1.31 -9.33 8.94
CA GLY A 118 -0.95 -8.29 7.98
C GLY A 118 -1.45 -6.89 8.36
N ARG A 119 -1.86 -6.69 9.62
CA ARG A 119 -2.45 -5.45 10.09
C ARG A 119 -1.43 -4.31 10.09
N ILE A 120 -1.83 -3.15 9.57
CA ILE A 120 -1.01 -1.95 9.58
C ILE A 120 -1.22 -1.21 10.91
N ALA A 121 -0.12 -0.82 11.55
CA ALA A 121 -0.11 0.01 12.75
C ALA A 121 -0.24 1.50 12.39
N PHE A 122 -1.44 1.95 12.02
CA PHE A 122 -1.69 3.34 11.56
C PHE A 122 -1.28 4.42 12.56
N ALA A 123 -1.26 4.11 13.87
CA ALA A 123 -0.75 5.02 14.90
C ALA A 123 0.69 5.51 14.62
N ALA A 124 1.55 4.67 14.04
CA ALA A 124 2.90 5.06 13.65
C ALA A 124 2.90 6.12 12.55
N PHE A 125 1.96 6.05 11.60
CA PHE A 125 1.83 7.05 10.53
C PHE A 125 1.39 8.40 11.08
N TYR A 126 0.44 8.42 12.02
CA TYR A 126 0.04 9.66 12.69
C TYR A 126 1.16 10.26 13.53
N GLY A 127 1.96 9.43 14.21
CA GLY A 127 3.15 9.87 14.94
C GLY A 127 4.20 10.51 14.02
N ALA A 128 4.49 9.88 12.88
CA ALA A 128 5.38 10.44 11.87
C ALA A 128 4.84 11.77 11.31
N ALA A 129 3.55 11.82 10.95
CA ALA A 129 2.91 13.03 10.45
C ALA A 129 2.99 14.18 11.47
N ALA A 130 2.75 13.91 12.75
CA ALA A 130 2.88 14.92 13.82
C ALA A 130 4.31 15.46 13.93
N ALA A 131 5.34 14.61 13.84
CA ALA A 131 6.73 15.02 13.86
C ALA A 131 7.13 15.90 12.65
N MET A 132 6.46 15.70 11.52
CA MET A 132 6.67 16.48 10.30
C MET A 132 5.78 17.73 10.22
N GLY A 133 4.86 17.94 11.16
CA GLY A 133 3.88 19.03 11.12
C GLY A 133 2.78 18.83 10.06
N LEU A 134 2.59 17.60 9.58
CA LEU A 134 1.60 17.24 8.56
C LEU A 134 0.20 17.06 9.21
N PRO A 135 -0.84 17.77 8.75
CA PRO A 135 -2.20 17.57 9.26
C PRO A 135 -2.70 16.14 9.07
N ALA A 136 -3.46 15.62 10.04
CA ALA A 136 -4.00 14.26 9.97
C ALA A 136 -4.92 14.05 8.76
N ALA A 137 -5.66 15.08 8.34
CA ALA A 137 -6.50 15.03 7.14
C ALA A 137 -5.65 14.82 5.87
N ASP A 138 -4.51 15.51 5.77
CA ASP A 138 -3.62 15.41 4.62
C ASP A 138 -2.95 14.03 4.57
N LEU A 139 -2.46 13.53 5.72
CA LEU A 139 -1.96 12.16 5.84
C LEU A 139 -2.99 11.14 5.35
N ARG A 140 -4.24 11.24 5.83
CA ARG A 140 -5.30 10.29 5.46
C ARG A 140 -5.61 10.31 3.96
N ALA A 141 -5.41 11.45 3.30
CA ALA A 141 -5.64 11.62 1.87
C ALA A 141 -4.47 11.15 1.00
N MET A 142 -3.29 10.88 1.58
CA MET A 142 -2.12 10.38 0.86
C MET A 142 -2.23 8.88 0.56
N SER A 143 -1.58 8.44 -0.52
CA SER A 143 -1.20 7.04 -0.69
C SER A 143 -0.04 6.68 0.26
N LEU A 144 0.20 5.38 0.48
CA LEU A 144 1.39 4.93 1.22
C LEU A 144 2.69 5.44 0.58
N TRP A 145 2.70 5.59 -0.74
CA TRP A 145 3.85 6.10 -1.50
C TRP A 145 4.08 7.60 -1.36
N GLN A 146 3.01 8.38 -1.34
CA GLN A 146 3.11 9.81 -1.08
C GLN A 146 3.66 10.06 0.33
N LEU A 147 3.23 9.27 1.33
CA LEU A 147 3.80 9.32 2.67
C LEU A 147 5.28 8.91 2.67
N ALA A 148 5.65 7.84 1.96
CA ALA A 148 7.03 7.38 1.85
C ALA A 148 7.95 8.49 1.31
N ALA A 149 7.53 9.14 0.22
CA ALA A 149 8.27 10.24 -0.39
C ALA A 149 8.38 11.45 0.54
N TYR A 150 7.34 11.70 1.34
CA TYR A 150 7.35 12.78 2.34
C TYR A 150 8.35 12.51 3.47
N ILE A 151 8.41 11.26 3.96
CA ILE A 151 9.37 10.83 4.98
C ILE A 151 10.81 10.89 4.44
N ASP A 152 11.03 10.40 3.22
CA ASP A 152 12.35 10.46 2.56
C ASP A 152 12.84 11.90 2.40
N GLY A 153 11.98 12.79 1.88
CA GLY A 153 12.30 14.22 1.77
C GLY A 153 12.57 14.89 3.13
N PHE A 154 11.82 14.52 4.16
CA PHE A 154 12.04 15.04 5.52
C PHE A 154 13.37 14.57 6.12
N ASN A 155 13.73 13.30 5.92
CA ASN A 155 14.98 12.74 6.42
C ASN A 155 16.19 13.43 5.77
N ARG A 156 16.21 13.52 4.43
CA ARG A 156 17.27 14.23 3.69
C ARG A 156 17.43 15.70 4.09
N ALA A 157 16.33 16.36 4.45
CA ALA A 157 16.37 17.76 4.88
C ALA A 157 16.99 17.95 6.28
N ARG A 158 16.94 16.93 7.15
CA ARG A 158 17.49 16.99 8.51
C ARG A 158 18.91 16.45 8.60
N ASP A 159 19.26 15.54 7.72
CA ASP A 159 20.59 14.95 7.61
C ASP A 159 20.86 14.61 6.15
N ALA A 160 21.63 15.46 5.47
CA ALA A 160 21.96 15.30 4.06
C ALA A 160 22.95 14.15 3.80
N ASP A 161 23.67 13.72 4.84
CA ASP A 161 24.60 12.59 4.84
C ASP A 161 23.99 11.34 5.48
N ALA A 162 22.70 11.37 5.82
CA ALA A 162 21.99 10.18 6.28
C ALA A 162 22.14 9.08 5.24
N ALA A 163 22.69 7.95 5.66
CA ALA A 163 22.88 6.80 4.80
C ALA A 163 21.55 6.48 4.08
N ASP A 164 21.62 6.33 2.76
CA ASP A 164 20.49 5.86 1.97
C ASP A 164 19.97 4.53 2.54
N ALA A 165 18.70 4.21 2.24
CA ALA A 165 18.19 2.87 2.55
C ALA A 165 19.16 1.82 1.98
N PRO A 166 19.49 0.77 2.75
CA PRO A 166 20.42 -0.26 2.30
C PRO A 166 19.96 -0.81 0.96
N THR A 167 20.88 -0.93 0.03
CA THR A 167 20.64 -1.58 -1.25
C THR A 167 20.17 -3.03 -1.02
N PRO A 168 19.47 -3.67 -1.97
CA PRO A 168 19.10 -5.08 -1.84
C PRO A 168 20.30 -5.99 -1.54
N GLN A 169 21.49 -5.66 -2.05
CA GLN A 169 22.72 -6.37 -1.71
C GLN A 169 23.16 -6.17 -0.26
N GLU A 170 23.06 -4.97 0.28
CA GLU A 170 23.36 -4.68 1.69
C GLU A 170 22.32 -5.30 2.62
N GLU A 171 21.04 -5.31 2.24
CA GLU A 171 19.98 -6.02 2.97
C GLU A 171 20.24 -7.54 2.98
N ASP A 172 20.57 -8.14 1.82
CA ASP A 172 20.90 -9.56 1.72
C ASP A 172 22.16 -9.92 2.52
N ALA A 173 23.18 -9.07 2.48
CA ALA A 173 24.41 -9.25 3.25
C ALA A 173 24.16 -9.16 4.77
N LEU A 174 23.33 -8.20 5.20
CA LEU A 174 22.89 -8.06 6.59
C LEU A 174 22.09 -9.28 7.05
N TRP A 175 21.18 -9.78 6.22
CA TRP A 175 20.40 -10.99 6.48
C TRP A 175 21.27 -12.25 6.55
N ALA A 176 22.24 -12.39 5.65
CA ALA A 176 23.21 -13.48 5.67
C ALA A 176 24.04 -13.44 6.97
N TRP A 177 24.49 -12.27 7.39
CA TRP A 177 25.22 -12.07 8.65
C TRP A 177 24.36 -12.44 9.88
N LEU A 178 23.10 -11.99 9.95
CA LEU A 178 22.17 -12.34 11.02
C LEU A 178 21.89 -13.85 11.11
N GLN A 179 21.92 -14.56 9.98
CA GLN A 179 21.74 -16.01 9.90
C GLN A 179 23.05 -16.80 10.10
N GLY A 180 24.17 -16.12 10.37
CA GLY A 180 25.47 -16.76 10.59
C GLY A 180 26.12 -17.36 9.33
N LEU A 181 25.69 -16.91 8.15
CA LEU A 181 26.29 -17.30 6.87
C LEU A 181 27.57 -16.46 6.61
N PRO A 182 28.61 -17.04 6.00
CA PRO A 182 29.85 -16.32 5.74
C PRO A 182 29.62 -15.12 4.81
N HIS A 183 30.09 -13.96 5.24
CA HIS A 183 30.02 -12.68 4.52
C HIS A 183 30.74 -12.79 3.18
N GLN A 184 30.03 -12.66 2.06
CA GLN A 184 30.67 -12.43 0.76
C GLN A 184 30.99 -10.94 0.65
N SER A 185 32.27 -10.60 0.51
CA SER A 185 32.74 -9.23 0.33
C SER A 185 32.10 -8.61 -0.91
N VAL A 186 31.45 -7.46 -0.75
CA VAL A 186 31.02 -6.64 -1.90
C VAL A 186 32.28 -6.17 -2.63
N PRO A 187 32.43 -6.40 -3.95
CA PRO A 187 33.59 -5.91 -4.69
C PRO A 187 33.56 -4.37 -4.73
N ASP A 188 34.68 -3.76 -4.35
CA ASP A 188 34.95 -2.33 -4.41
C ASP A 188 34.89 -1.87 -5.88
N ASP A 189 33.81 -1.18 -6.27
CA ASP A 189 33.66 -0.66 -7.62
C ASP A 189 34.58 0.57 -7.75
N GLY A 190 35.79 0.30 -8.22
CA GLY A 190 36.91 1.23 -8.23
C GLY A 190 36.56 2.56 -8.89
N SER A 191 36.70 3.64 -8.12
CA SER A 191 36.70 5.00 -8.63
C SER A 191 37.95 5.24 -9.51
N PRO A 192 37.83 5.82 -10.72
CA PRO A 192 38.98 6.05 -11.58
C PRO A 192 39.79 7.27 -11.10
N ALA A 193 41.11 7.16 -11.27
CA ALA A 193 42.10 8.24 -11.07
C ALA A 193 42.15 9.20 -12.26
#